data_AF-A0AAV1C1U1-F1
#
_entry.id   AF-A0AAV1C1U1-F1
#
_cell.length_a   1.000
_cell.length_b   1.000
_cell.length_c   1.000
_cell.angle_alpha   90.00
_cell.angle_beta   90.00
_cell.angle_gamma   90.00
#
_symmetry.space_group_name_H-M   'P 1'
#
loop_
_entity.id
_entity.type
_entity.pdbx_description
1 polymer ?
#
loop_
_entity_poly.entity_id
_entity_poly.type
_entity_poly.pdbx_seq_one_letter_code
_entity_poly.pdbx_strand_id
1 'polypeptide(L)'
;MSKRGRGGSAGNKFKMSLGLPVAATVNCADNTGVKNLYIISVKGMKGRLNRLPSDCVSDMVMATVKKDNAGVIVNPKGKMKGSAISGAIGKECDDLWPRIVSAANAIV
;
A
#
# COMPACT_ATOMS: atom_id res chain seq x y z
N MET A 1 -5.97 -18.06 -24.67
CA MET A 1 -5.25 -17.30 -23.61
C MET A 1 -6.26 -16.53 -22.77
N SER A 2 -6.28 -16.68 -21.44
CA SER A 2 -7.19 -15.89 -20.59
C SER A 2 -6.71 -14.44 -20.45
N LYS A 3 -7.64 -13.49 -20.50
CA LYS A 3 -7.34 -12.10 -20.11
C LYS A 3 -6.97 -12.11 -18.62
N ARG A 4 -5.75 -11.65 -18.28
CA ARG A 4 -5.25 -11.54 -16.90
C ARG A 4 -5.95 -10.39 -16.14
N GLY A 5 -7.25 -10.53 -15.91
CA GLY A 5 -8.10 -9.56 -15.22
C GLY A 5 -7.77 -9.44 -13.73
N ARG A 6 -8.27 -8.36 -13.11
CA ARG A 6 -8.10 -8.02 -11.67
C ARG A 6 -6.63 -7.97 -11.22
N GLY A 7 -5.96 -6.88 -11.62
CA GLY A 7 -4.70 -6.44 -11.03
C GLY A 7 -4.86 -5.34 -9.98
N GLY A 8 -5.71 -4.34 -10.24
CA GLY A 8 -6.01 -3.27 -9.28
C GLY A 8 -6.88 -3.73 -8.10
N SER A 9 -7.12 -2.81 -7.17
CA SER A 9 -8.03 -3.01 -6.02
C SER A 9 -9.36 -3.61 -6.46
N ALA A 10 -9.84 -4.59 -5.72
CA ALA A 10 -11.25 -4.94 -5.69
C ALA A 10 -12.00 -4.02 -4.71
N GLY A 11 -13.33 -4.14 -4.66
CA GLY A 11 -14.18 -3.55 -3.63
C GLY A 11 -14.26 -2.01 -3.58
N ASN A 12 -14.99 -1.53 -2.58
CA ASN A 12 -15.00 -0.14 -2.13
C ASN A 12 -14.38 -0.10 -0.73
N LYS A 13 -13.48 0.85 -0.48
CA LYS A 13 -12.80 0.97 0.82
C LYS A 13 -13.71 1.57 1.89
N PHE A 14 -13.72 0.96 3.08
CA PHE A 14 -14.36 1.52 4.27
C PHE A 14 -13.68 2.84 4.70
N LYS A 15 -14.47 3.82 5.10
CA LYS A 15 -13.97 5.15 5.51
C LYS A 15 -13.38 5.07 6.93
N MET A 16 -12.05 5.07 7.00
CA MET A 16 -11.28 5.09 8.24
C MET A 16 -10.62 6.47 8.49
N SER A 17 -10.13 6.69 9.71
CA SER A 17 -9.29 7.84 10.05
C SER A 17 -7.98 7.83 9.26
N LEU A 18 -7.60 8.98 8.67
CA LEU A 18 -6.33 9.13 7.97
C LEU A 18 -5.19 9.29 8.98
N GLY A 19 -4.20 8.40 8.96
CA GLY A 19 -3.13 8.32 9.96
C GLY A 19 -1.77 8.79 9.46
N LEU A 20 -1.52 8.72 8.14
CA LEU A 20 -0.21 8.97 7.55
C LEU A 20 -0.28 10.16 6.57
N PRO A 21 0.21 11.36 6.92
CA PRO A 21 0.32 12.46 5.96
C PRO A 21 1.46 12.21 4.96
N VAL A 22 1.44 12.92 3.84
CA VAL A 22 2.64 13.08 3.00
C VAL A 22 3.83 13.60 3.83
N ALA A 23 5.04 13.22 3.42
CA ALA A 23 6.30 13.31 4.18
C ALA A 23 6.44 12.36 5.38
N ALA A 24 5.42 11.56 5.74
CA ALA A 24 5.62 10.45 6.67
C ALA A 24 6.66 9.45 6.14
N THR A 25 7.45 8.89 7.06
CA THR A 25 8.39 7.78 6.78
C THR A 25 7.80 6.53 7.43
N VAL A 26 7.66 5.44 6.67
CA VAL A 26 6.98 4.20 7.10
C VAL A 26 7.82 2.98 6.78
N ASN A 27 7.69 1.91 7.57
CA ASN A 27 8.48 0.70 7.38
C ASN A 27 7.99 -0.12 6.18
N CYS A 28 8.92 -0.81 5.51
CA CYS A 28 8.60 -1.81 4.50
C CYS A 28 8.19 -3.13 5.17
N ALA A 29 7.11 -3.74 4.69
CA ALA A 29 6.61 -5.02 5.17
C ALA A 29 6.80 -6.19 4.18
N ASP A 30 7.49 -5.98 3.05
CA ASP A 30 7.81 -7.05 2.09
C ASP A 30 9.31 -7.27 1.93
N ASN A 31 9.67 -8.42 1.35
CA ASN A 31 11.04 -8.87 1.17
C ASN A 31 11.80 -8.21 0.00
N THR A 32 11.40 -7.03 -0.48
CA THR A 32 12.08 -6.36 -1.61
C THR A 32 13.41 -5.68 -1.22
N GLY A 33 13.79 -5.57 0.08
CA GLY A 33 15.11 -5.06 0.55
C GLY A 33 15.30 -3.71 1.29
N VAL A 34 14.29 -2.92 1.73
CA VAL A 34 14.48 -1.75 2.66
C VAL A 34 13.97 -2.07 4.05
N LYS A 35 14.44 -1.24 4.98
CA LYS A 35 13.72 -0.80 6.16
C LYS A 35 12.60 0.25 5.87
N ASN A 36 12.84 1.35 5.14
CA ASN A 36 11.98 2.55 5.12
C ASN A 36 11.51 3.06 3.73
N LEU A 37 10.24 3.45 3.64
CA LEU A 37 9.61 4.24 2.57
C LEU A 37 9.32 5.68 3.05
N TYR A 38 9.21 6.63 2.11
CA TYR A 38 8.85 8.04 2.37
C TYR A 38 7.70 8.49 1.45
N ILE A 39 6.58 8.93 2.02
CA ILE A 39 5.33 9.15 1.29
C ILE A 39 5.35 10.51 0.57
N ILE A 40 5.12 10.51 -0.74
CA ILE A 40 5.11 11.70 -1.60
C ILE A 40 3.67 12.17 -1.87
N SER A 41 2.77 11.25 -2.22
CA SER A 41 1.38 11.55 -2.54
C SER A 41 0.47 10.34 -2.38
N VAL A 42 -0.84 10.60 -2.25
CA VAL A 42 -1.88 9.59 -2.01
C VAL A 42 -2.81 9.53 -3.22
N LYS A 43 -2.98 8.34 -3.81
CA LYS A 43 -3.77 8.17 -5.04
C LYS A 43 -5.26 8.38 -4.77
N GLY A 44 -5.90 9.22 -5.58
CA GLY A 44 -7.34 9.49 -5.50
C GLY A 44 -7.74 10.57 -4.48
N MET A 45 -6.81 11.06 -3.65
CA MET A 45 -7.08 12.22 -2.80
C MET A 45 -7.31 13.48 -3.63
N LYS A 46 -8.46 14.12 -3.43
CA LYS A 46 -8.72 15.48 -3.96
C LYS A 46 -8.07 16.50 -3.03
N GLY A 47 -7.24 17.38 -3.59
CA GLY A 47 -6.59 18.45 -2.84
C GLY A 47 -7.59 19.45 -2.24
N ARG A 48 -7.20 20.09 -1.13
CA ARG A 48 -7.88 21.25 -0.53
C ARG A 48 -6.82 22.23 -0.05
N LEU A 49 -7.10 23.53 -0.16
CA LEU A 49 -6.19 24.58 0.31
C LEU A 49 -5.75 24.31 1.76
N ASN A 50 -4.44 24.41 2.01
CA ASN A 50 -3.77 24.18 3.29
C ASN A 50 -4.02 22.80 3.93
N ARG A 51 -4.43 21.79 3.14
CA ARG A 51 -4.52 20.39 3.58
C ARG A 51 -3.45 19.54 2.88
N LEU A 52 -2.53 19.00 3.66
CA LEU A 52 -1.68 17.90 3.22
C LEU A 52 -2.55 16.68 2.86
N PRO A 53 -2.30 15.98 1.73
CA PRO A 53 -2.86 14.66 1.51
C PRO A 53 -2.39 13.70 2.62
N SER A 54 -3.26 12.78 3.01
CA SER A 54 -2.98 11.75 3.99
C SER A 54 -3.66 10.44 3.59
N ASP A 55 -3.16 9.32 4.07
CA ASP A 55 -3.70 7.98 3.80
C ASP A 55 -4.15 7.26 5.07
N CYS A 56 -4.81 6.12 4.87
CA CYS A 56 -4.87 5.04 5.86
C CYS A 56 -4.80 3.66 5.19
N VAL A 57 -4.77 2.61 6.01
CA VAL A 57 -4.70 1.19 5.60
C VAL A 57 -5.51 0.90 4.34
N SER A 58 -4.90 0.15 3.41
CA SER A 58 -5.42 -0.17 2.07
C SER A 58 -5.45 0.96 1.03
N ASP A 59 -4.97 2.18 1.31
CA ASP A 59 -4.72 3.16 0.25
C ASP A 59 -3.50 2.82 -0.61
N MET A 60 -3.45 3.38 -1.82
CA MET A 60 -2.29 3.31 -2.70
C MET A 60 -1.54 4.64 -2.68
N VAL A 61 -0.31 4.64 -2.19
CA VAL A 61 0.56 5.82 -2.14
C VAL A 61 1.68 5.76 -3.17
N MET A 62 2.16 6.93 -3.59
CA MET A 62 3.43 7.10 -4.28
C MET A 62 4.48 7.44 -3.22
N ALA A 63 5.52 6.61 -3.09
CA ALA A 63 6.56 6.76 -2.09
C ALA A 63 7.96 6.69 -2.72
N THR A 64 8.90 7.52 -2.25
CA THR A 64 10.32 7.31 -2.50
C THR A 64 10.89 6.33 -1.47
N VAL A 65 12.07 5.85 -1.79
CA VAL A 65 12.90 5.00 -0.95
C VAL A 65 13.86 5.87 -0.11
N LYS A 66 14.06 5.55 1.18
CA LYS A 66 14.82 6.40 2.11
C LYS A 66 15.85 5.61 2.94
N LYS A 67 17.06 5.48 2.35
CA LYS A 67 18.19 4.59 2.73
C LYS A 67 17.86 3.10 2.63
N ASP A 68 18.60 2.38 1.77
CA ASP A 68 18.43 0.98 1.31
C ASP A 68 17.17 0.79 0.38
N ASN A 69 16.88 -0.35 -0.30
CA ASN A 69 15.80 -0.50 -1.35
C ASN A 69 15.27 -1.97 -1.46
N ALA A 70 14.00 -2.45 -1.61
CA ALA A 70 12.53 -2.12 -1.47
C ALA A 70 12.01 -0.71 -1.83
N GLY A 71 10.81 -0.21 -1.43
CA GLY A 71 9.76 -0.69 -0.48
C GLY A 71 8.79 -1.78 -0.97
N VAL A 72 7.61 -1.89 -0.33
CA VAL A 72 6.47 -2.75 -0.79
C VAL A 72 5.91 -2.19 -2.10
N ILE A 73 6.66 -2.38 -3.17
CA ILE A 73 6.40 -1.76 -4.46
C ILE A 73 5.27 -2.55 -5.13
N VAL A 74 4.03 -2.10 -4.88
CA VAL A 74 2.93 -2.42 -5.77
C VAL A 74 3.14 -1.68 -7.10
N ASN A 75 3.21 -2.44 -8.18
CA ASN A 75 3.13 -1.90 -9.53
C ASN A 75 1.82 -1.09 -9.68
N PRO A 76 1.73 -0.09 -10.59
CA PRO A 76 0.49 0.65 -10.84
C PRO A 76 -0.73 -0.21 -11.17
N LYS A 77 -0.49 -1.46 -11.60
CA LYS A 77 -1.46 -2.54 -11.84
C LYS A 77 -1.75 -3.41 -10.59
N GLY A 78 -1.55 -2.87 -9.38
CA GLY A 78 -1.88 -3.47 -8.07
C GLY A 78 -1.15 -4.77 -7.70
N LYS A 79 -0.07 -5.12 -8.39
CA LYS A 79 0.74 -6.32 -8.12
C LYS A 79 1.96 -5.96 -7.29
N MET A 80 2.11 -6.58 -6.11
CA MET A 80 3.34 -6.54 -5.31
C MET A 80 4.58 -6.99 -6.11
N LYS A 81 5.75 -6.51 -5.68
CA LYS A 81 7.07 -6.83 -6.26
C LYS A 81 7.81 -7.87 -5.41
N GLY A 82 7.70 -7.82 -4.08
CA GLY A 82 8.12 -8.91 -3.21
C GLY A 82 7.23 -10.15 -3.36
N SER A 83 7.65 -11.24 -2.72
CA SER A 83 6.96 -12.54 -2.76
C SER A 83 6.28 -12.93 -1.44
N ALA A 84 6.66 -12.31 -0.33
CA ALA A 84 6.13 -12.59 1.00
C ALA A 84 6.10 -11.31 1.86
N ILE A 85 5.17 -11.26 2.82
CA ILE A 85 4.95 -10.12 3.72
C ILE A 85 5.28 -10.50 5.16
N SER A 86 6.08 -9.68 5.82
CA SER A 86 6.44 -9.82 7.24
C SER A 86 5.36 -9.19 8.14
N GLY A 87 4.90 -9.94 9.14
CA GLY A 87 3.86 -9.51 10.08
C GLY A 87 2.44 -9.91 9.68
N ALA A 88 1.47 -9.40 10.44
CA ALA A 88 0.04 -9.52 10.15
C ALA A 88 -0.46 -8.31 9.35
N ILE A 89 -1.57 -8.47 8.63
CA ILE A 89 -2.22 -7.40 7.87
C ILE A 89 -3.63 -7.16 8.42
N GLY A 90 -4.05 -5.89 8.51
CA GLY A 90 -5.41 -5.52 8.91
C GLY A 90 -6.48 -6.08 7.97
N LYS A 91 -7.60 -6.53 8.53
CA LYS A 91 -8.72 -7.13 7.80
C LYS A 91 -9.26 -6.26 6.67
N GLU A 92 -9.12 -4.94 6.74
CA GLU A 92 -9.55 -3.99 5.72
C GLU A 92 -8.69 -4.02 4.44
N CYS A 93 -7.56 -4.75 4.44
CA CYS A 93 -6.82 -5.08 3.21
C CYS A 93 -7.41 -6.29 2.46
N ASP A 94 -8.24 -7.11 3.11
CA ASP A 94 -8.68 -8.42 2.60
C ASP A 94 -9.53 -8.28 1.33
N ASP A 95 -10.66 -7.58 1.47
CA ASP A 95 -11.63 -7.32 0.39
C ASP A 95 -11.05 -6.50 -0.78
N LEU A 96 -9.98 -5.75 -0.53
CA LEU A 96 -9.43 -4.75 -1.45
C LEU A 96 -8.24 -5.28 -2.25
N TRP A 97 -7.31 -6.01 -1.61
CA TRP A 97 -6.00 -6.35 -2.18
C TRP A 97 -5.70 -7.86 -2.14
N PRO A 98 -6.49 -8.72 -2.83
CA PRO A 98 -6.40 -10.18 -2.72
C PRO A 98 -5.04 -10.80 -3.13
N ARG A 99 -4.15 -10.03 -3.78
CA ARG A 99 -2.77 -10.45 -4.05
C ARG A 99 -1.80 -10.19 -2.90
N ILE A 100 -2.05 -9.17 -2.08
CA ILE A 100 -1.29 -8.86 -0.87
C ILE A 100 -1.67 -9.87 0.22
N VAL A 101 -2.97 -10.11 0.39
CA VAL A 101 -3.55 -11.13 1.29
C VAL A 101 -2.93 -12.51 1.07
N SER A 102 -2.86 -12.95 -0.19
CA SER A 102 -2.30 -14.24 -0.59
C SER A 102 -0.80 -14.44 -0.29
N ALA A 103 -0.12 -13.40 0.22
CA ALA A 103 1.29 -13.42 0.61
C ALA A 103 1.52 -13.00 2.09
N ALA A 104 0.43 -12.90 2.87
CA ALA A 104 0.44 -12.57 4.29
C ALA A 104 0.54 -13.83 5.16
N ASN A 105 1.22 -13.73 6.31
CA ASN A 105 1.29 -14.83 7.27
C ASN A 105 0.08 -14.88 8.22
N ALA A 106 -0.57 -13.74 8.46
CA ALA A 106 -1.76 -13.62 9.30
C ALA A 106 -2.61 -12.41 8.88
N ILE A 107 -3.91 -12.47 9.16
CA ILE A 107 -4.87 -11.38 8.96
C ILE A 107 -5.58 -11.15 10.29
N VAL A 108 -5.75 -9.89 10.70
CA VAL A 108 -6.36 -9.47 11.98
C VAL A 108 -7.42 -8.41 11.71
#